data_AF-A0A116NN60-F1
#
_entry.id   AF-A0A116NN60-F1
#
_cell.length_a   1.000
_cell.length_b   1.000
_cell.length_c   1.000
_cell.angle_alpha   90.00
_cell.angle_beta   90.00
_cell.angle_gamma   90.00
#
_symmetry.space_group_name_H-M   'P 1'
#
loop_
_entity.id
_entity.type
_entity.pdbx_description
1 polymer ?
#
loop_
_entity_poly.entity_id
_entity_poly.type
_entity_poly.pdbx_seq_one_letter_code
_entity_poly.pdbx_strand_id
1 'polypeptide(L)' 'MKALDASLIIPGHADSESSFDSQALDFSIAYIEVAIKLKKEVKDSATFVAKMKEKFPNLRNEGVLELSAKVLTGEMPWG' A
#
# COMPACT_ATOMS: atom_id res chain seq x y z
N MET A 1 -1.12 13.05 15.70
CA MET A 1 -0.30 12.17 16.56
C MET A 1 -0.83 10.76 16.37
N LYS A 2 0.05 9.75 16.17
CA LYS A 2 -0.40 8.35 16.10
C LYS A 2 -0.95 7.91 17.47
N ALA A 3 -1.97 7.06 17.47
CA ALA A 3 -2.55 6.53 18.71
C ALA A 3 -1.60 5.55 19.43
N LEU A 4 -0.67 4.94 18.69
CA LEU A 4 0.38 4.06 19.19
C LEU A 4 1.74 4.57 18.70
N ASP A 5 2.67 4.77 19.63
CA ASP A 5 4.09 4.94 19.33
C ASP A 5 4.83 3.66 19.75
N ALA A 6 5.07 2.78 18.77
CA ALA A 6 5.59 1.45 19.00
C ALA A 6 7.12 1.42 18.82
N SER A 7 7.83 0.93 19.84
CA SER A 7 9.26 0.64 19.74
C SER A 7 9.56 -0.66 19.00
N LEU A 8 8.56 -1.53 18.81
CA LEU A 8 8.67 -2.78 18.06
C LEU A 8 7.35 -3.10 17.35
N ILE A 9 7.46 -3.46 16.08
CA ILE A 9 6.39 -3.96 15.21
C ILE A 9 6.80 -5.34 14.72
N ILE A 10 5.88 -6.31 14.82
CA ILE A 10 6.05 -7.66 14.29
C ILE A 10 5.17 -7.79 13.04
N PRO A 11 5.73 -7.67 11.82
CA PRO A 11 4.96 -7.73 10.60
C PRO A 11 4.69 -9.18 10.17
N GLY A 12 3.55 -9.42 9.53
CA GLY A 12 3.28 -10.71 8.88
C GLY A 12 4.14 -10.93 7.63
N HIS A 13 4.43 -9.85 6.90
CA HIS A 13 5.37 -9.81 5.78
C HIS A 13 6.17 -8.51 5.85
N ALA A 14 7.48 -8.61 5.69
CA ALA A 14 8.36 -7.45 5.62
C ALA A 14 9.64 -7.79 4.88
N ASP A 15 10.31 -6.73 4.44
CA ASP A 15 11.68 -6.84 4.00
C ASP A 15 12.61 -6.97 5.21
N SER A 16 13.63 -7.83 5.11
CA SER A 16 14.62 -7.99 6.19
C SER A 16 15.38 -6.70 6.51
N GLU A 17 15.45 -5.76 5.56
CA GLU A 17 16.13 -4.47 5.70
C GLU A 17 15.16 -3.31 6.06
N SER A 18 13.87 -3.59 6.25
CA SER A 18 12.89 -2.56 6.63
C SER A 18 13.00 -2.17 8.11
N SER A 19 12.40 -1.03 8.48
CA SER A 19 12.22 -0.69 9.88
C SER A 19 11.17 -1.60 10.52
N PHE A 20 11.35 -1.90 11.80
CA PHE A 20 10.42 -2.70 12.60
C PHE A 20 9.91 -1.89 13.80
N ASP A 21 9.71 -0.59 13.59
CA ASP A 21 9.28 0.39 14.59
C ASP A 21 8.09 1.21 14.05
N SER A 22 7.75 2.29 14.76
CA SER A 22 6.75 3.28 14.36
C SER A 22 6.87 3.79 12.90
N GLN A 23 8.05 3.76 12.26
CA GLN A 23 8.20 4.19 10.87
C GLN A 23 7.55 3.22 9.88
N ALA A 24 7.56 1.91 10.18
CA ALA A 24 6.86 0.91 9.37
C ALA A 24 5.34 1.13 9.37
N LEU A 25 4.82 1.59 10.53
CA LEU A 25 3.43 1.98 10.68
C LEU A 25 3.11 3.26 9.88
N ASP A 26 4.00 4.25 9.87
CA ASP A 26 3.81 5.47 9.06
C ASP A 26 3.69 5.16 7.58
N PHE A 27 4.60 4.33 7.06
CA PHE A 27 4.56 3.91 5.67
C PHE A 27 3.24 3.19 5.35
N SER A 28 2.84 2.25 6.20
CA SER A 28 1.63 1.44 5.99
C SER A 28 0.35 2.30 6.03
N ILE A 29 0.25 3.24 6.96
CA ILE A 29 -0.88 4.19 7.04
C ILE A 29 -0.92 5.05 5.77
N ALA A 30 0.20 5.68 5.40
CA ALA A 30 0.27 6.53 4.22
C ALA A 30 -0.09 5.76 2.94
N TYR A 31 0.38 4.52 2.79
CA TYR A 31 0.06 3.66 1.66
C TYR A 31 -1.44 3.38 1.56
N ILE A 32 -2.08 2.98 2.67
CA ILE A 32 -3.52 2.67 2.71
C ILE A 32 -4.36 3.93 2.44
N GLU A 33 -4.01 5.07 3.02
CA GLU A 33 -4.73 6.33 2.80
C GLU A 33 -4.70 6.77 1.35
N VAL A 34 -3.52 6.69 0.70
CA VAL A 34 -3.38 7.00 -0.73
C VAL A 34 -4.19 6.02 -1.57
N ALA A 35 -4.13 4.71 -1.28
CA ALA A 35 -4.90 3.70 -2.00
C ALA A 35 -6.42 3.95 -1.89
N ILE A 36 -6.92 4.27 -0.69
CA ILE A 36 -8.34 4.60 -0.46
C ILE A 36 -8.76 5.84 -1.26
N LYS A 37 -7.89 6.87 -1.31
CA LYS A 37 -8.16 8.06 -2.10
C LYS A 37 -8.21 7.74 -3.59
N LEU A 38 -7.18 7.07 -4.11
CA LEU A 38 -7.08 6.74 -5.53
C LEU A 38 -8.23 5.84 -6.00
N LYS A 39 -8.67 4.87 -5.18
CA LYS A 39 -9.83 4.02 -5.48
C LYS A 39 -11.09 4.83 -5.82
N LYS A 40 -11.26 6.01 -5.24
CA LYS A 40 -12.41 6.89 -5.50
C LYS A 40 -12.24 7.74 -6.76
N GLU A 41 -11.01 7.92 -7.24
CA GLU A 41 -10.67 8.86 -8.31
C GLU A 41 -10.39 8.17 -9.65
N VAL A 42 -9.88 6.94 -9.63
CA VAL A 42 -9.47 6.20 -10.84
C VAL A 42 -10.46 5.09 -11.18
N LYS A 43 -10.58 4.77 -12.47
CA LYS A 43 -11.55 3.79 -12.97
C LYS A 43 -10.92 2.46 -13.41
N ASP A 44 -9.61 2.44 -13.62
CA ASP A 44 -8.88 1.30 -14.17
C ASP A 44 -7.61 1.02 -13.35
N SER A 45 -7.18 -0.26 -13.37
CA SER A 45 -6.06 -0.72 -12.55
C SER A 45 -4.73 -0.15 -13.01
N ALA A 46 -4.55 0.09 -14.32
CA ALA A 46 -3.31 0.63 -14.87
C ALA A 46 -3.02 2.05 -14.33
N THR A 47 -4.04 2.92 -14.34
CA THR A 47 -3.95 4.27 -13.78
C THR A 47 -3.75 4.23 -12.27
N PHE A 48 -4.41 3.31 -11.55
CA PHE A 48 -4.19 3.12 -10.12
C PHE A 48 -2.72 2.76 -9.82
N VAL A 49 -2.18 1.75 -10.51
CA VAL A 49 -0.80 1.27 -10.34
C VAL A 49 0.20 2.37 -10.64
N ALA A 50 0.03 3.10 -11.74
CA ALA A 50 0.92 4.20 -12.12
C ALA A 50 0.99 5.27 -11.02
N LYS A 51 -0.15 5.70 -10.49
CA LYS A 51 -0.21 6.70 -9.41
C LYS A 51 0.36 6.20 -8.10
N MET A 52 0.16 4.92 -7.76
CA MET A 52 0.77 4.33 -6.57
C MET A 52 2.30 4.27 -6.70
N LYS A 53 2.83 3.88 -7.87
CA LYS A 53 4.29 3.85 -8.12
C LYS A 53 4.91 5.25 -8.14
N GLU A 54 4.20 6.25 -8.66
CA GLU A 54 4.64 7.66 -8.56
C GLU A 54 4.78 8.11 -7.10
N LYS A 55 3.81 7.74 -6.26
CA LYS A 55 3.82 8.11 -4.84
C LYS A 55 4.81 7.29 -4.01
N PHE A 56 5.05 6.04 -4.40
CA PHE A 56 5.88 5.08 -3.69
C PHE A 56 6.85 4.38 -4.69
N PRO A 57 7.93 5.06 -5.13
CA PRO A 57 8.77 4.60 -6.23
C PRO A 57 9.59 3.33 -5.94
N ASN A 58 9.75 2.95 -4.67
CA ASN A 58 10.58 1.81 -4.25
C ASN A 58 9.74 0.62 -3.76
N LEU A 59 8.50 0.47 -4.25
CA LEU A 59 7.66 -0.69 -3.91
C LEU A 59 8.28 -1.98 -4.44
N ARG A 60 8.66 -2.89 -3.53
CA ARG A 60 9.31 -4.16 -3.92
C ARG A 60 8.35 -5.18 -4.54
N ASN A 61 7.09 -5.24 -4.07
CA ASN A 61 6.12 -6.25 -4.49
C ASN A 61 5.06 -5.69 -5.46
N GLU A 62 5.50 -5.31 -6.65
CA GLU A 62 4.63 -4.70 -7.66
C GLU A 62 3.51 -5.63 -8.14
N GLY A 63 3.74 -6.95 -8.19
CA GLY A 63 2.72 -7.92 -8.60
C GLY A 63 1.50 -7.95 -7.67
N VAL A 64 1.72 -7.80 -6.35
CA VAL A 64 0.61 -7.69 -5.38
C VAL A 64 -0.15 -6.37 -5.55
N LEU A 65 0.55 -5.27 -5.86
CA LEU A 65 -0.09 -4.00 -6.19
C LEU A 65 -0.97 -4.14 -7.44
N GLU A 66 -0.46 -4.75 -8.51
CA GLU A 66 -1.20 -4.95 -9.76
C GLU A 66 -2.46 -5.81 -9.57
N LEU A 67 -2.34 -6.91 -8.81
CA LEU A 67 -3.49 -7.77 -8.49
C LEU A 67 -4.52 -7.01 -7.64
N SER A 68 -4.06 -6.32 -6.59
CA SER A 68 -4.93 -5.53 -5.71
C SER A 68 -5.64 -4.43 -6.48
N ALA A 69 -4.95 -3.77 -7.42
CA ALA A 69 -5.52 -2.71 -8.24
C ALA A 69 -6.73 -3.22 -9.04
N LYS A 70 -6.64 -4.40 -9.68
CA LYS A 70 -7.75 -5.01 -10.43
C LYS A 70 -8.97 -5.27 -9.56
N VAL A 71 -8.75 -5.72 -8.32
CA VAL A 71 -9.84 -5.92 -7.34
C VAL A 71 -10.44 -4.58 -6.93
N LEU A 72 -9.61 -3.59 -6.60
CA LEU A 72 -10.07 -2.29 -6.11
C LEU A 72 -10.83 -1.49 -7.17
N THR A 73 -10.50 -1.67 -8.45
CA THR A 73 -11.17 -1.01 -9.58
C THR A 73 -12.31 -1.83 -10.18
N GLY A 74 -12.55 -3.05 -9.69
CA GLY A 74 -13.66 -3.91 -10.13
C GLY A 74 -13.43 -4.66 -11.43
N GLU A 75 -12.21 -4.66 -11.97
CA GLU A 75 -11.81 -5.45 -13.13
C GLU A 75 -11.70 -6.95 -12.81
N MET A 76 -11.54 -7.28 -11.53
CA MET A 76 -11.48 -8.65 -11.01
C MET A 76 -12.34 -8.75 -9.75
N PRO A 77 -13.18 -9.78 -9.59
CA PRO A 77 -13.90 -10.01 -8.34
C PRO A 77 -12.91 -10.40 -7.23
N TRP A 78 -13.29 -10.11 -5.99
CA TRP A 78 -12.63 -10.70 -4.84
C TRP A 78 -13.23 -12.07 -4.55
N GLY A 79 -12.40 -13.12 -4.56
CA GLY A 79 -12.82 -14.50 -4.28
C GLY A 79 -13.72 -15.06 -5.37
#